data_AF-A0A7S7L961-F1
#
_entry.id   AF-A0A7S7L961-F1
#
_cell.length_a   1.000
_cell.length_b   1.000
_cell.length_c   1.000
_cell.angle_alpha   90.00
_cell.angle_beta   90.00
_cell.angle_gamma   90.00
#
_symmetry.space_group_name_H-M   'P 1'
#
loop_
_entity.id
_entity.type
_entity.pdbx_description
1 polymer ?
#
loop_
_entity_poly.entity_id
_entity_poly.type
_entity_poly.pdbx_seq_one_letter_code
_entity_poly.pdbx_strand_id
1 'polypeptide(L)'
;MRSLGFAILLYILEHMLNNSKTCSLTQIRHFLKALVLEQFGDELEEEEVREVAITIVQDHLQNRGIPHKYEYWDFEEKSLKYLEFHLIQIVDYKINGTTYLELTSECIEMLFKTRELYNEMRVSIKSLFFRQQIEKGVFDGALREIKELSIDVKEEKNNIQRLRERIMKEALKVSKENEFKKQLERVNEQLYKEKTVFKEIDNLIDDTMKQYEKGELEDDKRNAVILIKKMKRGLQKTNAEHEELFVDKLDLQRFMNQSLDSLIYRSFLVKINFEKDVVEKVLKGTSLLGMQQFLQSLLFRTKYKKSLYPSTWFQLQRFKSREESTTGGDIPSYNEELERRQIEHEETVRKWKVDRLRGYLEVIANPLLTREEVYLSDVLNELKNENKEHFQEIMDSADFLPFLITLDRIEQVLFLRNDELKVEVFEPAFHAVVDLAERSNELWKMQGFQIERSTRELRFDNGDEMTDWKFIRGVVIEND
;
A
#
# COMPACT_ATOMS: atom_id res chain seq x y z
N MET A 1 6.50 -3.24 -46.22
CA MET A 1 6.77 -1.98 -45.47
C MET A 1 6.78 -2.17 -43.96
N ARG A 2 5.70 -2.63 -43.31
CA ARG A 2 5.65 -2.74 -41.82
C ARG A 2 6.77 -3.61 -41.23
N SER A 3 7.03 -4.78 -41.82
CA SER A 3 8.14 -5.67 -41.42
C SER A 3 9.52 -5.02 -41.55
N LEU A 4 9.73 -4.25 -42.62
CA LEU A 4 10.98 -3.53 -42.86
C LEU A 4 11.18 -2.38 -41.87
N GLY A 5 10.11 -1.67 -41.51
CA GLY A 5 10.13 -0.67 -40.44
C GLY A 5 10.51 -1.27 -39.08
N PHE A 6 9.93 -2.43 -38.72
CA PHE A 6 10.33 -3.14 -37.50
C PHE A 6 11.79 -3.62 -37.54
N ALA A 7 12.27 -4.12 -38.68
CA ALA A 7 13.68 -4.52 -38.84
C ALA A 7 14.63 -3.33 -38.63
N ILE A 8 14.29 -2.15 -39.15
CA ILE A 8 15.07 -0.92 -38.93
C ILE A 8 15.04 -0.50 -37.46
N LEU A 9 13.88 -0.56 -36.80
CA LEU A 9 13.77 -0.24 -35.36
C LEU A 9 14.64 -1.17 -34.52
N LEU A 10 14.64 -2.48 -34.79
CA LEU A 10 15.49 -3.46 -34.12
C LEU A 10 16.98 -3.22 -34.40
N TYR A 11 17.33 -2.82 -35.62
CA TYR A 11 18.70 -2.47 -35.98
C TYR A 11 19.20 -1.21 -35.25
N ILE A 12 18.36 -0.18 -35.11
CA ILE A 12 18.67 1.01 -34.30
C ILE A 12 18.84 0.60 -32.83
N LEU A 13 17.96 -0.26 -32.30
CA LEU A 13 18.06 -0.79 -30.94
C LEU A 13 19.39 -1.52 -30.71
N GLU A 14 19.81 -2.37 -31.64
CA GLU A 14 21.09 -3.08 -31.58
C GLU A 14 22.29 -2.11 -31.55
N HIS A 15 22.23 -1.04 -32.35
CA HIS A 15 23.25 0.00 -32.34
C HIS A 15 23.29 0.79 -31.02
N MET A 16 22.14 1.07 -30.42
CA MET A 16 22.05 1.67 -29.08
C MET A 16 22.64 0.75 -28.01
N LEU A 17 22.44 -0.57 -28.14
CA LEU A 17 22.96 -1.59 -27.22
C LEU A 17 24.49 -1.76 -27.28
N ASN A 18 25.09 -1.60 -28.46
CA ASN A 18 26.51 -1.88 -28.71
C ASN A 18 27.44 -0.66 -28.50
N ASN A 19 26.98 0.39 -27.79
CA ASN A 19 27.75 1.59 -27.44
C ASN A 19 28.18 2.50 -28.62
N SER A 20 27.61 2.30 -29.82
CA SER A 20 27.66 3.30 -30.89
C SER A 20 26.46 4.24 -30.72
N LYS A 21 26.64 5.40 -30.07
CA LYS A 21 25.58 6.40 -29.78
C LYS A 21 24.91 7.04 -31.00
N THR A 22 25.01 6.41 -32.16
CA THR A 22 24.90 7.07 -33.44
C THR A 22 24.55 6.07 -34.53
N CYS A 23 23.26 5.72 -34.66
CA CYS A 23 22.77 5.07 -35.87
C CYS A 23 22.53 6.15 -36.94
N SER A 24 23.32 6.13 -38.02
CA SER A 24 23.19 7.06 -39.14
C SER A 24 22.31 6.49 -40.25
N LEU A 25 21.69 7.37 -41.03
CA LEU A 25 20.92 6.96 -42.22
C LEU A 25 21.77 6.13 -43.20
N THR A 26 23.07 6.39 -43.29
CA THR A 26 24.01 5.62 -44.11
C THR A 26 24.13 4.17 -43.64
N GLN A 27 24.21 3.94 -42.32
CA GLN A 27 24.24 2.58 -41.77
C GLN A 27 22.92 1.84 -42.02
N ILE A 28 21.78 2.53 -41.88
CA ILE A 28 20.47 1.96 -42.21
C ILE A 28 20.38 1.59 -43.69
N ARG A 29 20.93 2.40 -44.61
CA ARG A 29 21.01 2.06 -46.05
C ARG A 29 21.83 0.80 -46.29
N HIS A 30 23.00 0.67 -45.66
CA HIS A 30 23.82 -0.54 -45.79
C HIS A 30 23.11 -1.79 -45.24
N PHE A 31 22.45 -1.65 -44.08
CA PHE A 31 21.63 -2.72 -43.51
C PHE A 31 20.49 -3.13 -44.44
N LEU A 32 19.74 -2.18 -44.99
CA LEU A 32 18.65 -2.46 -45.92
C LEU A 32 19.14 -3.15 -47.20
N LYS A 33 20.27 -2.71 -47.76
CA LYS A 33 20.85 -3.35 -48.94
C LYS A 33 21.25 -4.80 -48.65
N ALA A 34 21.89 -5.06 -47.50
CA ALA A 34 22.26 -6.40 -47.09
C ALA A 34 21.03 -7.29 -46.83
N LEU A 35 20.02 -6.75 -46.13
CA LEU A 35 18.78 -7.46 -45.82
C LEU A 35 18.00 -7.84 -47.09
N VAL A 36 17.88 -6.94 -48.06
CA VAL A 36 17.15 -7.21 -49.31
C VAL A 36 17.89 -8.25 -50.15
N LEU A 37 19.22 -8.12 -50.28
CA LEU A 37 20.04 -9.10 -50.99
C LEU A 37 19.93 -10.49 -50.36
N GLU A 38 19.97 -10.58 -49.03
CA GLU A 38 19.89 -11.86 -48.31
C GLU A 38 18.52 -12.53 -48.40
N GLN A 39 17.44 -11.74 -48.32
CA GLN A 39 16.07 -12.29 -48.24
C GLN A 39 15.40 -12.47 -49.61
N PHE A 40 15.75 -11.64 -50.59
CA PHE A 40 15.10 -11.63 -51.91
C PHE A 40 16.05 -11.94 -53.06
N GLY A 41 17.37 -11.92 -52.84
CA GLY A 41 18.36 -12.17 -53.89
C GLY A 41 18.53 -11.03 -54.90
N ASP A 42 17.88 -9.88 -54.65
CA ASP A 42 17.90 -8.71 -55.53
C ASP A 42 18.97 -7.70 -55.09
N GLU A 43 19.78 -7.22 -56.05
CA GLU A 43 20.70 -6.11 -55.82
C GLU A 43 20.00 -4.78 -56.13
N LEU A 44 19.72 -4.00 -55.08
CA LEU A 44 19.21 -2.65 -55.23
C LEU A 44 20.32 -1.66 -55.61
N GLU A 45 20.01 -0.74 -56.53
CA GLU A 45 20.89 0.38 -56.86
C GLU A 45 21.01 1.35 -55.66
N GLU A 46 22.11 2.11 -55.58
CA GLU A 46 22.34 3.00 -54.43
C GLU A 46 21.26 4.07 -54.23
N GLU A 47 20.66 4.53 -55.34
CA GLU A 47 19.62 5.54 -55.33
C GLU A 47 18.29 4.96 -54.86
N GLU A 48 17.94 3.74 -55.28
CA GLU A 48 16.74 3.03 -54.83
C GLU A 48 16.78 2.74 -53.32
N VAL A 49 17.92 2.25 -52.81
CA VAL A 49 18.11 2.04 -51.36
C VAL A 49 18.00 3.34 -50.58
N ARG A 50 18.48 4.45 -51.16
CA ARG A 50 18.41 5.77 -50.54
C ARG A 50 16.97 6.24 -50.42
N GLU A 51 16.18 6.15 -51.49
CA GLU A 51 14.77 6.52 -51.48
C GLU A 51 14.00 5.69 -50.46
N VAL A 52 14.16 4.36 -50.46
CA VAL A 52 13.47 3.47 -49.52
C VAL A 52 13.84 3.78 -48.07
N ALA A 53 15.12 4.01 -47.77
CA ALA A 53 15.57 4.36 -46.43
C ALA A 53 14.98 5.70 -45.97
N ILE A 54 14.94 6.71 -46.84
CA ILE A 54 14.36 8.02 -46.54
C ILE A 54 12.85 7.90 -46.29
N THR A 55 12.12 7.23 -47.18
CA THR A 55 10.67 7.06 -47.04
C THR A 55 10.32 6.33 -45.74
N ILE A 56 11.02 5.26 -45.39
CA ILE A 56 10.69 4.51 -44.16
C ILE A 56 11.09 5.32 -42.92
N VAL A 57 12.29 5.88 -42.88
CA VAL A 57 12.78 6.57 -41.68
C VAL A 57 12.11 7.93 -41.48
N GLN A 58 12.01 8.77 -42.51
CA GLN A 58 11.51 10.15 -42.39
C GLN A 58 9.99 10.23 -42.50
N ASP A 59 9.37 9.59 -43.49
CA ASP A 59 7.91 9.67 -43.67
C ASP A 59 7.14 8.78 -42.69
N HIS A 60 7.64 7.58 -42.40
CA HIS A 60 6.91 6.62 -41.57
C HIS A 60 7.36 6.56 -40.11
N LEU A 61 8.67 6.47 -39.81
CA LEU A 61 9.12 6.31 -38.43
C LEU A 61 9.18 7.66 -37.68
N GLN A 62 9.77 8.69 -38.29
CA GLN A 62 9.79 10.05 -37.73
C GLN A 62 8.47 10.82 -37.95
N ASN A 63 7.63 10.37 -38.88
CA ASN A 63 6.39 11.06 -39.26
C ASN A 63 6.61 12.55 -39.56
N ARG A 64 7.68 12.85 -40.30
CA ARG A 64 8.11 14.23 -40.64
C ARG A 64 8.32 15.15 -39.43
N GLY A 65 8.61 14.57 -38.26
CA GLY A 65 8.80 15.28 -36.99
C GLY A 65 7.51 15.59 -36.24
N ILE A 66 6.34 15.19 -36.75
CA ILE A 66 5.05 15.33 -36.07
C ILE A 66 4.84 14.09 -35.18
N PRO A 67 4.41 14.22 -33.91
CA PRO A 67 4.09 13.06 -33.09
C PRO A 67 3.02 12.20 -33.75
N HIS A 68 3.21 10.88 -33.68
CA HIS A 68 2.19 9.91 -34.05
C HIS A 68 0.99 10.09 -33.12
N LYS A 69 -0.22 10.07 -33.69
CA LYS A 69 -1.46 10.19 -32.93
C LYS A 69 -2.22 8.87 -32.97
N TYR A 70 -2.51 8.33 -31.79
CA TYR A 70 -3.41 7.19 -31.65
C TYR A 70 -4.71 7.63 -30.99
N GLU A 71 -5.82 7.42 -31.69
CA GLU A 71 -7.16 7.74 -31.23
C GLU A 71 -7.69 6.58 -30.39
N TYR A 72 -8.17 6.88 -29.18
CA TYR A 72 -8.78 5.88 -28.31
C TYR A 72 -10.01 6.44 -27.59
N TRP A 73 -10.93 5.54 -27.25
CA TRP A 73 -12.13 5.86 -26.49
C TRP A 73 -11.85 5.75 -24.99
N ASP A 74 -11.98 6.86 -24.26
CA ASP A 74 -11.87 6.88 -22.81
C ASP A 74 -13.22 6.49 -22.20
N PHE A 75 -13.28 5.31 -21.56
CA PHE A 75 -14.51 4.80 -20.95
C PHE A 75 -14.92 5.54 -19.67
N GLU A 76 -13.97 6.19 -18.97
CA GLU A 76 -14.25 6.94 -17.75
C GLU A 76 -14.86 8.31 -18.09
N GLU A 77 -14.25 9.01 -19.03
CA GLU A 77 -14.71 10.34 -19.46
C GLU A 77 -15.74 10.30 -20.59
N LYS A 78 -16.01 9.12 -21.16
CA LYS A 78 -16.91 8.92 -22.31
C LYS A 78 -16.60 9.85 -23.48
N SER A 79 -15.31 10.09 -23.70
CA SER A 79 -14.82 11.03 -24.68
C SER A 79 -13.71 10.39 -25.51
N LEU A 80 -13.56 10.91 -26.73
CA LEU A 80 -12.51 10.51 -27.63
C LEU A 80 -11.23 11.28 -27.29
N LYS A 81 -10.15 10.55 -26.96
CA LYS A 81 -8.85 11.11 -26.62
C LYS A 81 -7.78 10.68 -27.60
N TYR A 82 -6.68 11.42 -27.62
CA TYR A 82 -5.52 11.18 -28.47
C TYR A 82 -4.28 10.97 -27.63
N LEU A 83 -3.54 9.91 -27.93
CA LEU A 83 -2.20 9.69 -27.40
C LEU A 83 -1.18 10.14 -28.44
N GLU A 84 -0.28 11.05 -28.07
CA GLU A 84 0.79 11.56 -28.93
C GLU A 84 2.12 10.91 -28.53
N PHE A 85 2.85 10.31 -29.49
CA PHE A 85 4.15 9.67 -29.22
C PHE A 85 5.10 9.78 -30.43
N HIS A 86 6.40 9.69 -30.17
CA HIS A 86 7.43 9.61 -31.21
C HIS A 86 8.06 8.22 -31.20
N LEU A 87 8.47 7.69 -32.36
CA LEU A 87 9.17 6.41 -32.44
C LEU A 87 10.70 6.57 -32.43
N ILE A 88 11.20 7.62 -33.09
CA ILE A 88 12.62 7.89 -33.26
C ILE A 88 12.85 9.39 -33.00
N GLN A 89 13.93 9.70 -32.30
CA GLN A 89 14.41 11.05 -32.05
C GLN A 89 15.78 11.29 -32.72
N ILE A 90 16.06 12.56 -33.04
CA ILE A 90 17.35 13.01 -33.57
C ILE A 90 18.18 13.54 -32.41
N VAL A 91 19.38 13.01 -32.22
CA VAL A 91 20.22 13.28 -31.04
C VAL A 91 21.27 14.35 -31.30
N ASP A 92 21.90 14.31 -32.48
CA ASP A 92 22.99 15.22 -32.83
C ASP A 92 23.02 15.47 -34.35
N TYR A 93 23.35 16.70 -34.73
CA TYR A 93 23.50 17.16 -36.11
C TYR A 93 24.93 17.65 -36.30
N LYS A 94 25.78 16.85 -36.96
CA LYS A 94 27.13 17.31 -37.31
C LYS A 94 27.06 18.20 -38.55
N ILE A 95 27.96 19.20 -38.60
CA ILE A 95 28.12 20.20 -39.68
C ILE A 95 28.29 19.57 -41.08
N ASN A 96 28.64 18.28 -41.16
CA ASN A 96 28.75 17.52 -42.41
C ASN A 96 27.42 16.90 -42.91
N GLY A 97 26.26 17.24 -42.29
CA GLY A 97 24.94 16.76 -42.72
C GLY A 97 24.61 15.32 -42.31
N THR A 98 25.36 14.72 -41.39
CA THR A 98 25.05 13.38 -40.85
C THR A 98 24.17 13.50 -39.62
N THR A 99 22.96 12.93 -39.71
CA THR A 99 21.97 12.87 -38.63
C THR A 99 22.05 11.53 -37.90
N TYR A 100 22.03 11.58 -36.58
CA TYR A 100 22.01 10.38 -35.73
C TYR A 100 20.66 10.15 -35.07
N LEU A 101 20.22 8.89 -35.11
CA LEU A 101 18.90 8.44 -34.72
C LEU A 101 19.00 7.58 -33.46
N GLU A 102 18.12 7.84 -32.50
CA GLU A 102 17.88 7.00 -31.33
C GLU A 102 16.39 6.67 -31.21
N LEU A 103 16.09 5.51 -30.63
CA LEU A 103 14.72 5.16 -30.25
C LEU A 103 14.29 5.95 -29.03
N THR A 104 13.04 6.39 -29.03
CA THR A 104 12.39 6.97 -27.86
C THR A 104 12.04 5.89 -26.83
N SER A 105 11.84 6.30 -25.58
CA SER A 105 11.35 5.43 -24.50
C SER A 105 10.07 4.68 -24.88
N GLU A 106 9.14 5.36 -25.53
CA GLU A 106 7.84 4.87 -25.96
C GLU A 106 7.98 3.79 -27.05
N CYS A 107 8.92 3.98 -27.99
CA CYS A 107 9.21 2.98 -29.02
C CYS A 107 9.86 1.73 -28.45
N ILE A 108 10.81 1.91 -27.52
CA ILE A 108 11.47 0.80 -26.83
C ILE A 108 10.41 -0.02 -26.09
N GLU A 109 9.53 0.64 -25.35
CA GLU A 109 8.42 0.00 -24.64
C GLU A 109 7.49 -0.75 -25.61
N MET A 110 7.14 -0.17 -26.76
CA MET A 110 6.34 -0.82 -27.80
C MET A 110 7.01 -2.09 -28.37
N LEU A 111 8.32 -2.02 -28.66
CA LEU A 111 9.07 -3.16 -29.22
C LEU A 111 9.08 -4.36 -28.27
N PHE A 112 9.13 -4.12 -26.95
CA PHE A 112 9.11 -5.18 -25.95
C PHE A 112 7.69 -5.61 -25.54
N LYS A 113 6.67 -4.74 -25.67
CA LYS A 113 5.27 -5.04 -25.32
C LYS A 113 4.53 -5.94 -26.32
N THR A 114 5.12 -6.32 -27.46
CA THR A 114 4.43 -7.07 -28.54
C THR A 114 4.26 -8.59 -28.31
N ARG A 115 4.44 -9.08 -27.09
CA ARG A 115 3.76 -10.28 -26.57
C ARG A 115 3.30 -9.95 -25.15
N GLU A 116 2.00 -10.05 -24.87
CA GLU A 116 1.34 -10.10 -23.54
C GLU A 116 2.18 -9.72 -22.28
N LEU A 117 2.66 -8.48 -22.14
CA LEU A 117 3.49 -8.12 -20.98
C LEU A 117 3.06 -6.77 -20.39
N TYR A 118 2.43 -6.85 -19.21
CA TYR A 118 1.86 -5.76 -18.41
C TYR A 118 2.93 -4.78 -17.91
N ASN A 119 2.50 -3.56 -17.51
CA ASN A 119 3.36 -2.56 -16.84
C ASN A 119 4.13 -3.14 -15.63
N GLU A 120 3.62 -4.21 -15.03
CA GLU A 120 4.22 -5.02 -13.95
C GLU A 120 5.60 -5.61 -14.29
N MET A 121 6.02 -5.61 -15.56
CA MET A 121 7.30 -6.17 -16.01
C MET A 121 8.32 -5.13 -16.47
N ARG A 122 8.04 -3.83 -16.29
CA ARG A 122 8.99 -2.75 -16.62
C ARG A 122 10.34 -2.92 -15.93
N VAL A 123 10.33 -3.29 -14.65
CA VAL A 123 11.55 -3.55 -13.87
C VAL A 123 12.27 -4.83 -14.32
N SER A 124 11.53 -5.87 -14.70
CA SER A 124 12.09 -7.11 -15.25
C SER A 124 12.74 -6.90 -16.63
N ILE A 125 12.24 -5.98 -17.45
CA ILE A 125 12.85 -5.65 -18.75
C ILE A 125 14.12 -4.82 -18.53
N LYS A 126 14.07 -3.82 -17.64
CA LYS A 126 15.25 -3.05 -17.25
C LYS A 126 16.35 -3.93 -16.68
N SER A 127 16.02 -4.98 -15.93
CA SER A 127 17.03 -5.92 -15.41
C SER A 127 17.66 -6.82 -16.47
N LEU A 128 16.90 -7.26 -17.48
CA LEU A 128 17.46 -7.98 -18.62
C LEU A 128 18.43 -7.09 -19.41
N PHE A 129 18.04 -5.85 -19.66
CA PHE A 129 18.90 -4.86 -20.31
C PHE A 129 20.17 -4.57 -19.49
N PHE A 130 20.00 -4.38 -18.18
CA PHE A 130 21.10 -4.16 -17.24
C PHE A 130 22.08 -5.34 -17.21
N ARG A 131 21.55 -6.56 -17.14
CA ARG A 131 22.34 -7.80 -17.22
C ARG A 131 23.15 -7.86 -18.51
N GLN A 132 22.51 -7.59 -19.64
CA GLN A 132 23.17 -7.63 -20.94
C GLN A 132 24.24 -6.54 -21.09
N GLN A 133 24.04 -5.35 -20.52
CA GLN A 133 25.05 -4.30 -20.49
C GLN A 133 26.27 -4.68 -19.65
N ILE A 134 26.07 -5.32 -18.50
CA ILE A 134 27.18 -5.77 -17.66
C ILE A 134 27.94 -6.93 -18.30
N GLU A 135 27.24 -7.92 -18.87
CA GLU A 135 27.87 -9.05 -19.57
C GLU A 135 28.71 -8.58 -20.78
N LYS A 136 28.31 -7.48 -21.43
CA LYS A 136 29.04 -6.85 -22.55
C LYS A 136 30.10 -5.81 -22.10
N GLY A 137 30.25 -5.54 -20.81
CA GLY A 137 31.24 -4.58 -20.28
C GLY A 137 30.88 -3.09 -20.47
N VAL A 138 29.60 -2.77 -20.72
CA VAL A 138 29.10 -1.40 -20.95
C VAL A 138 28.67 -0.75 -19.63
N PHE A 139 29.64 -0.45 -18.76
CA PHE A 139 29.38 0.01 -17.40
C PHE A 139 28.83 1.45 -17.29
N ASP A 140 29.16 2.33 -18.24
CA ASP A 140 28.62 3.71 -18.25
C ASP A 140 27.11 3.75 -18.56
N GLY A 141 26.64 2.87 -19.44
CA GLY A 141 25.21 2.70 -19.73
C GLY A 141 24.47 2.13 -18.53
N ALA A 142 25.02 1.08 -17.93
CA ALA A 142 24.47 0.45 -16.74
C ALA A 142 24.36 1.43 -15.55
N LEU A 143 25.36 2.29 -15.36
CA LEU A 143 25.31 3.32 -14.32
C LEU A 143 24.19 4.35 -14.54
N ARG A 144 23.85 4.66 -15.80
CA ARG A 144 22.71 5.54 -16.13
C ARG A 144 21.40 4.84 -15.81
N GLU A 145 21.27 3.57 -16.17
CA GLU A 145 20.07 2.78 -15.92
C GLU A 145 19.76 2.68 -14.41
N ILE A 146 20.78 2.46 -13.56
CA ILE A 146 20.61 2.50 -12.10
C ILE A 146 20.07 3.85 -11.62
N LYS A 147 20.52 4.96 -12.22
CA LYS A 147 20.03 6.29 -11.84
C LYS A 147 18.57 6.49 -12.26
N GLU A 148 18.20 6.03 -13.44
CA GLU A 148 16.81 6.07 -13.90
C GLU A 148 15.92 5.23 -12.99
N LEU A 149 16.37 4.04 -12.62
CA LEU A 149 15.65 3.20 -11.67
C LEU A 149 15.48 3.91 -10.30
N SER A 150 16.47 4.63 -9.79
CA SER A 150 16.31 5.45 -8.57
C SER A 150 15.26 6.56 -8.72
N ILE A 151 15.09 7.10 -9.93
CA ILE A 151 14.03 8.08 -10.22
C ILE A 151 12.67 7.39 -10.19
N ASP A 152 12.55 6.21 -10.81
CA ASP A 152 11.31 5.42 -10.83
C ASP A 152 10.86 5.07 -9.39
N VAL A 153 11.78 4.60 -8.53
CA VAL A 153 11.47 4.29 -7.12
C VAL A 153 10.96 5.53 -6.37
N LYS A 154 11.50 6.71 -6.66
CA LYS A 154 11.03 7.97 -6.07
C LYS A 154 9.67 8.40 -6.58
N GLU A 155 9.40 8.18 -7.87
CA GLU A 155 8.07 8.43 -8.43
C GLU A 155 7.03 7.53 -7.77
N GLU A 156 7.37 6.25 -7.57
CA GLU A 156 6.48 5.31 -6.89
C GLU A 156 6.25 5.69 -5.43
N LYS A 157 7.28 6.18 -4.72
CA LYS A 157 7.12 6.76 -3.38
C LYS A 157 6.11 7.92 -3.36
N ASN A 158 6.19 8.81 -4.34
CA ASN A 158 5.24 9.91 -4.46
C ASN A 158 3.82 9.39 -4.79
N ASN A 159 3.69 8.32 -5.57
CA ASN A 159 2.40 7.69 -5.86
C ASN A 159 1.77 7.09 -4.60
N ILE A 160 2.53 6.38 -3.77
CA ILE A 160 2.07 5.86 -2.48
C ILE A 160 1.59 7.01 -1.57
N GLN A 161 2.33 8.12 -1.51
CA GLN A 161 1.91 9.29 -0.72
C GLN A 161 0.61 9.92 -1.26
N ARG A 162 0.45 10.06 -2.57
CA ARG A 162 -0.79 10.54 -3.19
C ARG A 162 -1.96 9.60 -2.91
N LEU A 163 -1.74 8.30 -2.94
CA LEU A 163 -2.75 7.30 -2.60
C LEU A 163 -3.17 7.44 -1.13
N ARG A 164 -2.22 7.64 -0.22
CA ARG A 164 -2.50 7.94 1.19
C ARG A 164 -3.40 9.15 1.37
N GLU A 165 -3.08 10.27 0.71
CA GLU A 165 -3.93 11.46 0.77
C GLU A 165 -5.32 11.22 0.19
N ARG A 166 -5.41 10.43 -0.88
CA ARG A 166 -6.69 10.09 -1.51
C ARG A 166 -7.54 9.24 -0.57
N ILE A 167 -6.95 8.24 0.09
CA ILE A 167 -7.61 7.47 1.14
C ILE A 167 -8.04 8.42 2.26
N MET A 168 -7.20 9.34 2.75
CA MET A 168 -7.62 10.31 3.77
C MET A 168 -8.83 11.16 3.37
N LYS A 169 -8.89 11.63 2.11
CA LYS A 169 -9.95 12.52 1.62
C LYS A 169 -11.23 11.76 1.27
N GLU A 170 -11.09 10.56 0.71
CA GLU A 170 -12.19 9.80 0.10
C GLU A 170 -12.62 8.58 0.92
N ALA A 171 -11.92 8.21 1.99
CA ALA A 171 -12.27 7.06 2.83
C ALA A 171 -13.73 7.12 3.30
N LEU A 172 -14.30 8.31 3.50
CA LEU A 172 -15.71 8.50 3.86
C LEU A 172 -16.73 7.93 2.85
N LYS A 173 -16.30 7.53 1.64
CA LYS A 173 -17.16 6.89 0.63
C LYS A 173 -16.90 5.38 0.61
N VAL A 174 -17.73 4.64 1.34
CA VAL A 174 -17.77 3.15 1.41
C VAL A 174 -17.66 2.46 0.04
N SER A 175 -18.10 3.12 -1.03
CA SER A 175 -18.03 2.61 -2.41
C SER A 175 -16.60 2.32 -2.95
N LYS A 176 -15.54 2.94 -2.39
CA LYS A 176 -14.18 2.87 -2.96
C LYS A 176 -13.23 1.88 -2.29
N GLU A 177 -13.67 1.14 -1.28
CA GLU A 177 -12.81 0.20 -0.54
C GLU A 177 -12.18 -0.87 -1.44
N ASN A 178 -13.01 -1.58 -2.21
CA ASN A 178 -12.54 -2.64 -3.11
C ASN A 178 -11.57 -2.11 -4.17
N GLU A 179 -11.69 -0.85 -4.57
CA GLU A 179 -10.77 -0.20 -5.49
C GLU A 179 -9.40 0.02 -4.85
N PHE A 180 -9.37 0.54 -3.62
CA PHE A 180 -8.13 0.76 -2.87
C PHE A 180 -7.45 -0.55 -2.47
N LYS A 181 -8.20 -1.58 -2.07
CA LYS A 181 -7.67 -2.91 -1.75
C LYS A 181 -6.98 -3.53 -2.97
N LYS A 182 -7.64 -3.52 -4.14
CA LYS A 182 -7.04 -3.98 -5.41
C LYS A 182 -5.84 -3.15 -5.86
N GLN A 183 -5.82 -1.84 -5.57
CA GLN A 183 -4.65 -1.01 -5.85
C GLN A 183 -3.46 -1.40 -4.94
N LEU A 184 -3.69 -1.59 -3.65
CA LEU A 184 -2.65 -2.01 -2.70
C LEU A 184 -2.11 -3.42 -2.98
N GLU A 185 -2.97 -4.36 -3.36
CA GLU A 185 -2.58 -5.72 -3.76
C GLU A 185 -1.67 -5.71 -4.99
N ARG A 186 -2.02 -4.93 -6.02
CA ARG A 186 -1.18 -4.77 -7.22
C ARG A 186 0.19 -4.18 -6.89
N VAL A 187 0.22 -3.12 -6.07
CA VAL A 187 1.49 -2.53 -5.60
C VAL A 187 2.30 -3.57 -4.81
N ASN A 188 1.65 -4.45 -4.04
CA ASN A 188 2.33 -5.50 -3.29
C ASN A 188 3.05 -6.49 -4.20
N GLU A 189 2.33 -7.06 -5.17
CA GLU A 189 2.90 -8.03 -6.10
C GLU A 189 4.05 -7.44 -6.92
N GLN A 190 3.92 -6.17 -7.31
CA GLN A 190 4.97 -5.45 -8.02
C GLN A 190 6.24 -5.32 -7.16
N LEU A 191 6.15 -4.81 -5.93
CA LEU A 191 7.32 -4.62 -5.06
C LEU A 191 8.05 -5.93 -4.77
N TYR A 192 7.34 -7.05 -4.58
CA TYR A 192 7.96 -8.36 -4.39
C TYR A 192 8.76 -8.82 -5.61
N LYS A 193 8.21 -8.65 -6.82
CA LYS A 193 8.90 -8.99 -8.07
C LYS A 193 10.15 -8.13 -8.25
N GLU A 194 10.04 -6.83 -7.99
CA GLU A 194 11.16 -5.88 -8.09
C GLU A 194 12.30 -6.22 -7.13
N LYS A 195 11.98 -6.65 -5.91
CA LYS A 195 12.98 -7.08 -4.92
C LYS A 195 13.83 -8.26 -5.39
N THR A 196 13.19 -9.26 -6.00
CA THR A 196 13.90 -10.43 -6.57
C THR A 196 14.86 -9.96 -7.65
N VAL A 197 14.39 -9.05 -8.51
CA VAL A 197 15.19 -8.46 -9.58
C VAL A 197 16.39 -7.67 -9.03
N PHE A 198 16.22 -6.86 -7.97
CA PHE A 198 17.34 -6.15 -7.34
C PHE A 198 18.42 -7.10 -6.81
N LYS A 199 18.02 -8.21 -6.19
CA LYS A 199 18.96 -9.23 -5.70
C LYS A 199 19.74 -9.87 -6.86
N GLU A 200 19.08 -10.17 -7.97
CA GLU A 200 19.74 -10.73 -9.16
C GLU A 200 20.78 -9.77 -9.74
N ILE A 201 20.42 -8.49 -9.86
CA ILE A 201 21.31 -7.42 -10.32
C ILE A 201 22.51 -7.26 -9.38
N ASP A 202 22.31 -7.28 -8.06
CA ASP A 202 23.39 -7.14 -7.06
C ASP A 202 24.37 -8.32 -7.13
N ASN A 203 23.85 -9.55 -7.21
CA ASN A 203 24.67 -10.76 -7.39
C ASN A 203 25.51 -10.68 -8.68
N LEU A 204 24.91 -10.18 -9.76
CA LEU A 204 25.58 -10.06 -11.05
C LEU A 204 26.70 -9.00 -11.04
N ILE A 205 26.49 -7.87 -10.36
CA ILE A 205 27.55 -6.87 -10.12
C ILE A 205 28.68 -7.48 -9.30
N ASP A 206 28.38 -8.26 -8.27
CA ASP A 206 29.37 -8.89 -7.40
C ASP A 206 30.20 -9.96 -8.11
N ASP A 207 29.58 -10.78 -8.95
CA ASP A 207 30.30 -11.76 -9.75
C ASP A 207 31.17 -11.10 -10.82
N THR A 208 30.67 -10.03 -11.45
CA THR A 208 31.47 -9.23 -12.40
C THR A 208 32.66 -8.57 -11.68
N MET A 209 32.46 -8.03 -10.48
CA MET A 209 33.53 -7.45 -9.67
C MET A 209 34.64 -8.48 -9.38
N LYS A 210 34.28 -9.70 -8.97
CA LYS A 210 35.24 -10.79 -8.72
C LYS A 210 36.01 -11.21 -9.97
N GLN A 211 35.39 -11.15 -11.16
CA GLN A 211 36.07 -11.47 -12.42
C GLN A 211 37.13 -10.41 -12.77
N TYR A 212 36.83 -9.13 -12.58
CA TYR A 212 37.75 -8.04 -12.87
C TYR A 212 38.87 -7.91 -11.82
N GLU A 213 38.66 -8.33 -10.58
CA GLU A 213 39.69 -8.33 -9.53
C GLU A 213 40.75 -9.44 -9.69
N LYS A 214 40.48 -10.49 -10.49
CA LYS A 214 41.40 -11.63 -10.71
C LYS A 214 42.41 -11.42 -11.86
N GLY A 215 42.30 -10.35 -12.63
CA GLY A 215 43.19 -10.07 -13.78
C GLY A 215 44.30 -9.06 -13.49
N GLU A 216 45.45 -9.17 -14.16
CA GLU A 216 46.53 -8.17 -14.07
C GLU A 216 46.07 -6.79 -14.60
N LEU A 217 46.52 -5.75 -13.90
CA LEU A 217 45.99 -4.38 -13.91
C LEU A 217 46.55 -3.53 -15.07
N GLU A 218 45.81 -3.50 -16.18
CA GLU A 218 45.89 -2.47 -17.23
C GLU A 218 45.06 -1.23 -16.85
N ASP A 219 45.43 -0.03 -17.33
CA ASP A 219 44.76 1.24 -16.96
C ASP A 219 43.26 1.28 -17.35
N ASP A 220 42.88 0.65 -18.46
CA ASP A 220 41.47 0.55 -18.88
C ASP A 220 40.61 -0.31 -17.93
N LYS A 221 41.22 -1.33 -17.31
CA LYS A 221 40.54 -2.17 -16.30
C LYS A 221 40.33 -1.41 -14.99
N ARG A 222 41.19 -0.44 -14.64
CA ARG A 222 41.01 0.40 -13.44
C ARG A 222 39.77 1.28 -13.55
N ASN A 223 39.52 1.86 -14.73
CA ASN A 223 38.33 2.66 -14.98
C ASN A 223 37.05 1.81 -14.91
N ALA A 224 37.06 0.61 -15.49
CA ALA A 224 35.96 -0.34 -15.37
C ALA A 224 35.65 -0.69 -13.90
N VAL A 225 36.67 -1.00 -13.09
CA VAL A 225 36.49 -1.29 -11.65
C VAL A 225 35.89 -0.09 -10.89
N ILE A 226 36.30 1.14 -11.22
CA ILE A 226 35.71 2.34 -10.60
C ILE A 226 34.23 2.48 -10.98
N LEU A 227 33.86 2.20 -12.23
CA LEU A 227 32.47 2.24 -12.69
C LEU A 227 31.63 1.15 -12.02
N ILE A 228 32.13 -0.08 -11.92
CA ILE A 228 31.46 -1.19 -11.22
C ILE A 228 31.24 -0.83 -9.74
N LYS A 229 32.24 -0.25 -9.05
CA LYS A 229 32.08 0.23 -7.67
C LYS A 229 31.02 1.33 -7.55
N LYS A 230 30.95 2.25 -8.51
CA LYS A 230 29.91 3.29 -8.55
C LYS A 230 28.53 2.70 -8.78
N MET A 231 28.41 1.71 -9.67
CA MET A 231 27.17 0.97 -9.91
C MET A 231 26.71 0.25 -8.65
N LYS A 232 27.60 -0.49 -7.98
CA LYS A 232 27.27 -1.18 -6.71
C LYS A 232 26.73 -0.21 -5.66
N ARG A 233 27.40 0.93 -5.44
CA ARG A 233 26.91 1.96 -4.50
C ARG A 233 25.58 2.57 -4.91
N GLY A 234 25.39 2.82 -6.20
CA GLY A 234 24.14 3.33 -6.76
C GLY A 234 22.99 2.36 -6.49
N LEU A 235 23.20 1.09 -6.82
CA LEU A 235 22.22 0.03 -6.63
C LEU A 235 21.88 -0.17 -5.14
N GLN A 236 22.88 -0.21 -4.26
CA GLN A 236 22.66 -0.31 -2.81
C GLN A 236 21.81 0.84 -2.27
N LYS A 237 22.07 2.07 -2.74
CA LYS A 237 21.26 3.23 -2.37
C LYS A 237 19.82 3.07 -2.85
N THR A 238 19.63 2.63 -4.08
CA THR A 238 18.29 2.44 -4.65
C THR A 238 17.54 1.29 -3.98
N ASN A 239 18.22 0.21 -3.61
CA ASN A 239 17.64 -0.88 -2.82
C ASN A 239 17.20 -0.40 -1.44
N ALA A 240 17.98 0.47 -0.79
CA ALA A 240 17.58 1.10 0.47
C ALA A 240 16.32 1.99 0.31
N GLU A 241 16.27 2.80 -0.76
CA GLU A 241 15.08 3.61 -1.10
C GLU A 241 13.85 2.71 -1.38
N HIS A 242 14.05 1.55 -1.98
CA HIS A 242 13.00 0.55 -2.25
C HIS A 242 12.52 -0.17 -0.97
N GLU A 243 13.44 -0.50 -0.06
CA GLU A 243 13.08 -1.08 1.24
C GLU A 243 12.28 -0.09 2.09
N GLU A 244 12.61 1.20 2.05
CA GLU A 244 11.81 2.26 2.67
C GLU A 244 10.40 2.32 2.07
N LEU A 245 10.28 2.21 0.74
CA LEU A 245 9.00 2.19 0.04
C LEU A 245 8.09 1.03 0.50
N PHE A 246 8.68 -0.13 0.81
CA PHE A 246 7.95 -1.27 1.35
C PHE A 246 7.40 -0.99 2.76
N VAL A 247 8.18 -0.32 3.62
CA VAL A 247 7.72 0.11 4.95
C VAL A 247 6.58 1.13 4.82
N ASP A 248 6.73 2.13 3.96
CA ASP A 248 5.69 3.14 3.68
C ASP A 248 4.38 2.48 3.21
N LYS A 249 4.47 1.39 2.44
CA LYS A 249 3.32 0.61 1.99
C LYS A 249 2.64 -0.14 3.14
N LEU A 250 3.40 -0.82 4.01
CA LEU A 250 2.82 -1.49 5.18
C LEU A 250 2.09 -0.49 6.09
N ASP A 251 2.67 0.69 6.24
CA ASP A 251 2.03 1.80 6.95
C ASP A 251 0.75 2.27 6.27
N LEU A 252 0.74 2.37 4.93
CA LEU A 252 -0.46 2.71 4.18
C LEU A 252 -1.57 1.68 4.33
N GLN A 253 -1.24 0.38 4.29
CA GLN A 253 -2.20 -0.70 4.48
C GLN A 253 -2.80 -0.68 5.89
N ARG A 254 -1.96 -0.50 6.92
CA ARG A 254 -2.43 -0.33 8.31
C ARG A 254 -3.33 0.90 8.44
N PHE A 255 -2.93 2.01 7.85
CA PHE A 255 -3.69 3.26 7.85
C PHE A 255 -5.05 3.12 7.18
N MET A 256 -5.11 2.44 6.02
CA MET A 256 -6.37 2.16 5.33
C MET A 256 -7.31 1.33 6.20
N ASN A 257 -6.82 0.24 6.78
CA ASN A 257 -7.63 -0.63 7.64
C ASN A 257 -8.17 0.13 8.86
N GLN A 258 -7.32 0.90 9.55
CA GLN A 258 -7.76 1.75 10.66
C GLN A 258 -8.79 2.80 10.22
N SER A 259 -8.64 3.35 9.02
CA SER A 259 -9.59 4.32 8.47
C SER A 259 -10.94 3.66 8.20
N LEU A 260 -10.97 2.47 7.58
CA LEU A 260 -12.17 1.68 7.35
C LEU A 260 -12.87 1.31 8.67
N ASP A 261 -12.13 0.82 9.66
CA ASP A 261 -12.66 0.52 11.00
C ASP A 261 -13.32 1.76 11.62
N SER A 262 -12.63 2.91 11.57
CA SER A 262 -13.15 4.15 12.13
C SER A 262 -14.43 4.63 11.42
N LEU A 263 -14.63 4.28 10.15
CA LEU A 263 -15.82 4.63 9.38
C LEU A 263 -16.99 3.72 9.71
N ILE A 264 -16.73 2.42 9.82
CA ILE A 264 -17.73 1.44 10.23
C ILE A 264 -18.21 1.83 11.63
N TYR A 265 -17.28 2.05 12.57
CA TYR A 265 -17.58 2.55 13.90
C TYR A 265 -18.40 3.84 13.87
N ARG A 266 -18.02 4.83 13.03
CA ARG A 266 -18.79 6.08 12.87
C ARG A 266 -20.14 5.91 12.18
N SER A 267 -20.32 4.90 11.34
CA SER A 267 -21.60 4.61 10.68
C SER A 267 -22.60 4.00 11.64
N PHE A 268 -22.12 3.28 12.66
CA PHE A 268 -22.93 2.73 13.74
C PHE A 268 -23.14 3.70 14.92
N LEU A 269 -22.28 4.70 15.09
CA LEU A 269 -22.56 5.79 16.02
C LEU A 269 -23.71 6.65 15.49
N VAL A 270 -24.81 6.73 16.25
CA VAL A 270 -25.86 7.71 16.04
C VAL A 270 -25.22 9.09 15.96
N LYS A 271 -25.51 9.83 14.88
CA LYS A 271 -25.05 11.22 14.74
C LYS A 271 -25.76 12.06 15.80
N ILE A 272 -25.12 12.21 16.96
CA ILE A 272 -25.58 13.15 17.99
C ILE A 272 -25.52 14.55 17.39
N ASN A 273 -26.69 15.16 17.18
CA ASN A 273 -26.74 16.56 16.82
C ASN A 273 -26.44 17.36 18.09
N PHE A 274 -25.19 17.79 18.24
CA PHE A 274 -24.73 18.43 19.46
C PHE A 274 -25.60 19.63 19.87
N GLU A 275 -26.16 20.35 18.90
CA GLU A 275 -27.03 21.50 19.15
C GLU A 275 -28.39 21.08 19.72
N LYS A 276 -29.03 20.06 19.15
CA LYS A 276 -30.34 19.57 19.60
C LYS A 276 -30.26 18.65 20.82
N ASP A 277 -29.31 17.71 20.83
CA ASP A 277 -29.30 16.60 21.79
C ASP A 277 -28.54 16.94 23.07
N VAL A 278 -27.54 17.81 22.99
CA VAL A 278 -26.69 18.19 24.12
C VAL A 278 -26.99 19.62 24.56
N VAL A 279 -26.87 20.60 23.66
CA VAL A 279 -26.99 22.02 24.00
C VAL A 279 -28.40 22.36 24.48
N GLU A 280 -29.47 21.96 23.77
CA GLU A 280 -30.83 22.24 24.25
C GLU A 280 -31.15 21.55 25.60
N LYS A 281 -30.70 20.31 25.82
CA LYS A 281 -30.95 19.59 27.08
C LYS A 281 -30.19 20.23 28.25
N VAL A 282 -28.94 20.63 28.04
CA VAL A 282 -28.14 21.34 29.03
C VAL A 282 -28.74 22.71 29.33
N LEU A 283 -29.17 23.46 28.30
CA LEU A 283 -29.80 24.77 28.45
C LEU A 283 -31.14 24.72 29.19
N LYS A 284 -31.93 23.67 28.98
CA LYS A 284 -33.24 23.48 29.65
C LYS A 284 -33.11 23.02 31.11
N GLY A 285 -32.04 22.31 31.47
CA GLY A 285 -31.93 21.60 32.75
C GLY A 285 -30.92 22.13 33.77
N THR A 286 -30.05 23.09 33.44
CA THR A 286 -28.95 23.51 34.35
C THR A 286 -29.11 24.93 34.90
N SER A 287 -28.79 25.08 36.19
CA SER A 287 -28.64 26.39 36.82
C SER A 287 -27.42 27.14 36.27
N LEU A 288 -27.40 28.47 36.40
CA LEU A 288 -26.30 29.33 35.92
C LEU A 288 -24.91 28.85 36.40
N LEU A 289 -24.85 28.31 37.63
CA LEU A 289 -23.65 27.72 38.23
C LEU A 289 -23.20 26.42 37.54
N GLY A 290 -24.15 25.56 37.16
CA GLY A 290 -23.86 24.32 36.43
C GLY A 290 -23.31 24.60 35.02
N MET A 291 -23.84 25.61 34.33
CA MET A 291 -23.30 26.06 33.04
C MET A 291 -21.88 26.62 33.17
N GLN A 292 -21.61 27.40 34.22
CA GLN A 292 -20.26 27.91 34.48
C GLN A 292 -19.26 26.77 34.73
N GLN A 293 -19.62 25.75 35.51
CA GLN A 293 -18.74 24.60 35.76
C GLN A 293 -18.49 23.76 34.50
N PHE A 294 -19.52 23.54 33.68
CA PHE A 294 -19.39 22.83 32.41
C PHE A 294 -18.48 23.58 31.43
N LEU A 295 -18.72 24.87 31.23
CA LEU A 295 -17.91 25.72 30.35
C LEU A 295 -16.47 25.87 30.86
N GLN A 296 -16.28 25.96 32.18
CA GLN A 296 -14.94 26.03 32.75
C GLN A 296 -14.13 24.74 32.50
N SER A 297 -14.79 23.58 32.58
CA SER A 297 -14.15 22.28 32.34
C SER A 297 -13.73 22.08 30.88
N LEU A 298 -14.48 22.66 29.94
CA LEU A 298 -14.18 22.59 28.49
C LEU A 298 -13.17 23.64 28.03
N LEU A 299 -13.29 24.88 28.51
CA LEU A 299 -12.48 26.01 28.06
C LEU A 299 -11.14 26.10 28.81
N PHE A 300 -11.08 25.65 30.05
CA PHE A 300 -9.85 25.61 30.82
C PHE A 300 -9.43 24.16 31.01
N ARG A 301 -8.50 23.69 30.17
CA ARG A 301 -7.68 22.53 30.54
C ARG A 301 -7.04 22.87 31.88
N THR A 302 -7.49 22.23 32.95
CA THR A 302 -6.75 22.19 34.20
C THR A 302 -5.36 21.68 33.86
N LYS A 303 -4.37 22.58 33.85
CA LYS A 303 -2.96 22.20 33.68
C LYS A 303 -2.62 21.36 34.90
N TYR A 304 -2.77 20.04 34.79
CA TYR A 304 -2.19 19.14 35.77
C TYR A 304 -0.71 19.48 35.83
N LYS A 305 -0.24 19.93 37.00
CA LYS A 305 1.19 20.06 37.22
C LYS A 305 1.75 18.65 37.07
N LYS A 306 2.61 18.45 36.06
CA LYS A 306 3.31 17.17 35.89
C LYS A 306 4.10 16.92 37.18
N SER A 307 3.61 15.99 37.98
CA SER A 307 4.27 15.48 39.17
C SER A 307 5.15 14.33 38.73
N LEU A 308 6.43 14.39 39.07
CA LEU A 308 7.40 13.36 38.74
C LEU A 308 7.18 12.20 39.71
N TYR A 309 6.72 11.05 39.21
CA TYR A 309 6.48 9.85 40.01
C TYR A 309 7.83 9.13 40.23
N PRO A 310 8.44 9.15 41.43
CA PRO A 310 9.80 8.62 41.66
C PRO A 310 9.92 7.13 41.28
N SER A 311 8.79 6.42 41.37
CA SER A 311 8.37 5.23 40.62
C SER A 311 9.14 4.88 39.36
N THR A 312 9.10 5.85 38.44
CA THR A 312 9.61 5.76 37.07
C THR A 312 11.12 5.60 37.00
N TRP A 313 11.87 5.93 38.05
CA TRP A 313 13.31 5.68 38.11
C TRP A 313 13.68 4.21 38.29
N PHE A 314 12.78 3.42 38.89
CA PHE A 314 12.98 1.99 39.13
C PHE A 314 12.37 1.11 38.04
N GLN A 315 11.66 1.70 37.07
CA GLN A 315 11.21 0.96 35.90
C GLN A 315 12.43 0.52 35.07
N LEU A 316 12.34 -0.67 34.47
CA LEU A 316 13.36 -1.20 33.58
C LEU A 316 13.65 -0.16 32.46
N GLN A 317 14.79 0.49 32.57
CA GLN A 317 15.29 1.35 31.51
C GLN A 317 15.70 0.46 30.35
N ARG A 318 15.06 0.65 29.20
CA ARG A 318 15.53 0.00 27.96
C ARG A 318 16.91 0.55 27.65
N PHE A 319 17.95 -0.26 27.87
CA PHE A 319 19.28 0.01 27.36
C PHE A 319 19.17 0.04 25.83
N LYS A 320 19.16 1.23 25.24
CA LYS A 320 19.57 1.37 23.84
C LYS A 320 21.07 1.18 23.82
N SER A 321 21.52 0.06 23.25
CA SER A 321 22.95 -0.16 23.04
C SER A 321 23.50 1.00 22.24
N ARG A 322 24.56 1.63 22.73
CA ARG A 322 25.16 2.83 22.14
C ARG A 322 25.87 2.54 20.81
N GLU A 323 25.97 1.28 20.41
CA GLU A 323 26.50 0.87 19.11
C GLU A 323 25.54 1.15 17.94
N GLU A 324 24.26 1.44 18.19
CA GLU A 324 23.24 1.73 17.15
C GLU A 324 23.27 3.17 16.59
N SER A 325 24.26 4.01 16.94
CA SER A 325 24.22 5.45 16.60
C SER A 325 25.37 5.98 15.74
N THR A 326 26.31 5.12 15.33
CA THR A 326 27.44 5.55 14.47
C THR A 326 27.79 4.49 13.44
N THR A 327 26.85 4.16 12.55
CA THR A 327 27.03 3.81 11.12
C THR A 327 25.63 3.91 10.52
N GLY A 328 25.51 4.20 9.22
CA GLY A 328 24.26 4.52 8.52
C GLY A 328 23.07 3.66 8.93
N GLY A 329 21.91 4.31 9.02
CA GLY A 329 20.67 3.76 9.56
C GLY A 329 20.49 2.29 9.23
N ASP A 330 20.23 1.51 10.29
CA ASP A 330 19.69 0.16 10.17
C ASP A 330 18.38 0.27 9.41
N ILE A 331 18.47 0.07 8.09
CA ILE A 331 17.37 -0.43 7.31
C ILE A 331 17.09 -1.80 7.93
N PRO A 332 15.89 -2.07 8.44
CA PRO A 332 15.56 -3.38 8.99
C PRO A 332 15.91 -4.43 7.94
N SER A 333 16.92 -5.27 8.20
CA SER A 333 17.25 -6.33 7.26
C SER A 333 16.00 -7.20 7.14
N TYR A 334 15.38 -7.19 5.97
CA TYR A 334 14.15 -7.91 5.71
C TYR A 334 14.40 -9.42 5.86
N ASN A 335 14.00 -9.96 7.01
CA ASN A 335 13.97 -11.39 7.25
C ASN A 335 12.51 -11.85 7.18
N GLU A 336 12.15 -12.44 6.05
CA GLU A 336 10.81 -12.96 5.74
C GLU A 336 10.28 -13.88 6.85
N GLU A 337 11.17 -14.57 7.56
CA GLU A 337 10.81 -15.48 8.65
C GLU A 337 10.46 -14.75 9.97
N LEU A 338 11.11 -13.61 10.25
CA LEU A 338 10.75 -12.78 11.41
C LEU A 338 9.41 -12.07 11.19
N GLU A 339 9.14 -11.61 9.97
CA GLU A 339 7.88 -10.96 9.61
C GLU A 339 6.71 -11.95 9.63
N ARG A 340 6.87 -13.16 9.08
CA ARG A 340 5.84 -14.22 9.19
C ARG A 340 5.50 -14.52 10.65
N ARG A 341 6.50 -14.67 11.52
CA ARG A 341 6.27 -14.89 12.95
C ARG A 341 5.57 -13.70 13.62
N GLN A 342 5.88 -12.46 13.21
CA GLN A 342 5.20 -11.27 13.72
C GLN A 342 3.73 -11.23 13.29
N ILE A 343 3.44 -11.51 12.01
CA ILE A 343 2.09 -11.58 11.47
C ILE A 343 1.29 -12.69 12.16
N GLU A 344 1.86 -13.90 12.27
CA GLU A 344 1.24 -15.02 12.99
C GLU A 344 0.98 -14.69 14.47
N HIS A 345 1.91 -14.00 15.13
CA HIS A 345 1.72 -13.55 16.50
C HIS A 345 0.59 -12.51 16.61
N GLU A 346 0.55 -11.53 15.71
CA GLU A 346 -0.52 -10.52 15.68
C GLU A 346 -1.90 -11.16 15.42
N GLU A 347 -1.97 -12.14 14.51
CA GLU A 347 -3.19 -12.90 14.23
C GLU A 347 -3.66 -13.75 15.42
N THR A 348 -2.74 -14.42 16.11
CA THR A 348 -3.08 -15.23 17.30
C THR A 348 -3.59 -14.36 18.45
N VAL A 349 -2.93 -13.24 18.72
CA VAL A 349 -3.36 -12.26 19.72
C VAL A 349 -4.74 -11.69 19.36
N ARG A 350 -4.97 -11.42 18.07
CA ARG A 350 -6.26 -10.94 17.58
C ARG A 350 -7.37 -11.97 17.77
N LYS A 351 -7.16 -13.22 17.36
CA LYS A 351 -8.13 -14.32 17.54
C LYS A 351 -8.49 -14.49 19.01
N TRP A 352 -7.49 -14.54 19.89
CA TRP A 352 -7.71 -14.63 21.34
C TRP A 352 -8.56 -13.47 21.88
N LYS A 353 -8.32 -12.22 21.43
CA LYS A 353 -9.16 -11.08 21.82
C LYS A 353 -10.61 -11.25 21.34
N VAL A 354 -10.82 -11.68 20.10
CA VAL A 354 -12.16 -11.89 19.53
C VAL A 354 -12.92 -12.99 20.29
N ASP A 355 -12.27 -14.12 20.56
CA ASP A 355 -12.83 -15.23 21.37
C ASP A 355 -13.28 -14.73 22.75
N ARG A 356 -12.46 -13.91 23.40
CA ARG A 356 -12.74 -13.40 24.74
C ARG A 356 -13.88 -12.38 24.76
N LEU A 357 -13.89 -11.43 23.82
CA LEU A 357 -14.98 -10.43 23.70
C LEU A 357 -16.32 -11.10 23.38
N ARG A 358 -16.30 -12.18 22.61
CA ARG A 358 -17.49 -12.98 22.32
C ARG A 358 -18.02 -13.67 23.55
N GLY A 359 -17.15 -14.25 24.39
CA GLY A 359 -17.58 -14.81 25.67
C GLY A 359 -18.33 -13.78 26.53
N TYR A 360 -17.86 -12.52 26.55
CA TYR A 360 -18.60 -11.44 27.24
C TYR A 360 -19.95 -11.12 26.58
N LEU A 361 -20.03 -11.15 25.25
CA LEU A 361 -21.30 -10.96 24.53
C LEU A 361 -22.27 -12.11 24.77
N GLU A 362 -21.81 -13.36 24.79
CA GLU A 362 -22.63 -14.54 25.07
C GLU A 362 -23.30 -14.45 26.44
N VAL A 363 -22.53 -14.04 27.45
CA VAL A 363 -23.02 -13.80 28.80
C VAL A 363 -24.18 -12.79 28.83
N ILE A 364 -24.09 -11.71 28.05
CA ILE A 364 -25.10 -10.65 28.01
C ILE A 364 -26.29 -11.06 27.13
N ALA A 365 -26.03 -11.72 26.00
CA ALA A 365 -27.01 -11.99 24.96
C ALA A 365 -27.87 -13.22 25.25
N ASN A 366 -27.32 -14.28 25.86
CA ASN A 366 -28.07 -15.51 26.14
C ASN A 366 -29.30 -15.29 27.04
N PRO A 367 -29.24 -14.50 28.13
CA PRO A 367 -30.41 -14.18 28.94
C PRO A 367 -31.55 -13.51 28.15
N LEU A 368 -31.21 -12.70 27.12
CA LEU A 368 -32.17 -11.97 26.28
C LEU A 368 -32.92 -12.87 25.29
N LEU A 369 -32.52 -14.13 25.10
CA LEU A 369 -33.31 -15.10 24.34
C LEU A 369 -34.62 -15.45 25.07
N THR A 370 -34.59 -15.46 26.40
CA THR A 370 -35.72 -15.87 27.24
C THR A 370 -36.48 -14.69 27.86
N ARG A 371 -35.81 -13.56 28.09
CA ARG A 371 -36.38 -12.35 28.72
C ARG A 371 -36.33 -11.17 27.75
N GLU A 372 -37.34 -10.31 27.80
CA GLU A 372 -37.36 -9.09 26.96
C GLU A 372 -36.45 -7.99 27.51
N GLU A 373 -36.25 -7.93 28.82
CA GLU A 373 -35.38 -6.95 29.48
C GLU A 373 -34.56 -7.63 30.56
N VAL A 374 -33.26 -7.33 30.60
CA VAL A 374 -32.33 -7.89 31.59
C VAL A 374 -31.37 -6.80 32.08
N TYR A 375 -31.15 -6.74 33.38
CA TYR A 375 -30.15 -5.85 33.97
C TYR A 375 -28.79 -6.55 34.08
N LEU A 376 -27.69 -5.81 33.92
CA LEU A 376 -26.34 -6.35 34.09
C LEU A 376 -26.16 -6.96 35.48
N SER A 377 -26.73 -6.32 36.51
CA SER A 377 -26.73 -6.85 37.88
C SER A 377 -27.36 -8.24 37.99
N ASP A 378 -28.47 -8.48 37.30
CA ASP A 378 -29.15 -9.77 37.29
C ASP A 378 -28.32 -10.82 36.54
N VAL A 379 -27.71 -10.46 35.40
CA VAL A 379 -26.80 -11.34 34.64
C VAL A 379 -25.58 -11.74 35.47
N LEU A 380 -24.95 -10.78 36.15
CA LEU A 380 -23.77 -11.02 36.99
C LEU A 380 -24.12 -11.91 38.19
N ASN A 381 -25.30 -11.72 38.79
CA ASN A 381 -25.77 -12.56 39.90
C ASN A 381 -26.12 -13.98 39.43
N GLU A 382 -26.73 -14.15 38.26
CA GLU A 382 -26.99 -15.46 37.65
C GLU A 382 -25.66 -16.19 37.35
N LEU A 383 -24.68 -15.50 36.78
CA LEU A 383 -23.33 -16.03 36.58
C LEU A 383 -22.64 -16.45 37.88
N LYS A 384 -22.74 -15.62 38.93
CA LYS A 384 -22.19 -15.93 40.26
C LYS A 384 -22.82 -17.19 40.86
N ASN A 385 -24.06 -17.50 40.50
CA ASN A 385 -24.79 -18.68 40.98
C ASN A 385 -24.53 -19.93 40.12
N GLU A 386 -24.40 -19.79 38.81
CA GLU A 386 -24.18 -20.90 37.88
C GLU A 386 -22.71 -21.34 37.83
N ASN A 387 -21.77 -20.39 37.77
CA ASN A 387 -20.34 -20.70 37.62
C ASN A 387 -19.44 -19.63 38.27
N LYS A 388 -19.09 -19.84 39.55
CA LYS A 388 -18.28 -18.91 40.35
C LYS A 388 -16.88 -18.65 39.79
N GLU A 389 -16.25 -19.65 39.18
CA GLU A 389 -14.91 -19.51 38.60
C GLU A 389 -14.94 -18.61 37.37
N HIS A 390 -15.93 -18.80 36.50
CA HIS A 390 -16.10 -17.98 35.31
C HIS A 390 -16.46 -16.52 35.64
N PHE A 391 -17.27 -16.30 36.69
CA PHE A 391 -17.55 -14.95 37.20
C PHE A 391 -16.27 -14.24 37.68
N GLN A 392 -15.40 -14.94 38.43
CA GLN A 392 -14.12 -14.38 38.90
C GLN A 392 -13.19 -14.06 37.73
N GLU A 393 -13.09 -14.95 36.73
CA GLU A 393 -12.28 -14.71 35.53
C GLU A 393 -12.73 -13.46 34.76
N ILE A 394 -14.03 -13.21 34.63
CA ILE A 394 -14.56 -12.02 33.94
C ILE A 394 -14.24 -10.76 34.74
N MET A 395 -14.43 -10.80 36.06
CA MET A 395 -14.25 -9.65 36.95
C MET A 395 -12.78 -9.27 37.17
N ASP A 396 -11.88 -10.25 37.23
CA ASP A 396 -10.42 -10.01 37.34
C ASP A 396 -9.82 -9.49 36.03
N SER A 397 -10.60 -9.52 34.96
CA SER A 397 -10.13 -9.16 33.64
C SER A 397 -10.19 -7.64 33.41
N ALA A 398 -9.05 -7.06 33.00
CA ALA A 398 -8.94 -5.61 32.78
C ALA A 398 -9.76 -5.08 31.59
N ASP A 399 -10.29 -5.98 30.73
CA ASP A 399 -10.91 -5.59 29.46
C ASP A 399 -12.45 -5.62 29.48
N PHE A 400 -13.08 -6.22 30.50
CA PHE A 400 -14.53 -6.37 30.58
C PHE A 400 -15.26 -5.02 30.79
N LEU A 401 -14.80 -4.20 31.73
CA LEU A 401 -15.36 -2.86 31.97
C LEU A 401 -15.19 -1.93 30.75
N PRO A 402 -14.00 -1.80 30.14
CA PRO A 402 -13.83 -1.06 28.89
C PRO A 402 -14.76 -1.56 27.78
N PHE A 403 -14.97 -2.87 27.69
CA PHE A 403 -15.86 -3.45 26.70
C PHE A 403 -17.32 -3.01 26.90
N LEU A 404 -17.84 -3.06 28.13
CA LEU A 404 -19.20 -2.60 28.42
C LEU A 404 -19.38 -1.10 28.16
N ILE A 405 -18.37 -0.28 28.42
CA ILE A 405 -18.38 1.16 28.08
C ILE A 405 -18.44 1.36 26.56
N THR A 406 -17.72 0.54 25.80
CA THR A 406 -17.79 0.57 24.33
C THR A 406 -19.19 0.19 23.84
N LEU A 407 -19.81 -0.82 24.44
CA LEU A 407 -21.18 -1.21 24.12
C LEU A 407 -22.20 -0.09 24.46
N ASP A 408 -22.11 0.53 25.63
CA ASP A 408 -22.96 1.68 26.03
C ASP A 408 -22.87 2.84 25.04
N ARG A 409 -21.70 3.09 24.43
CA ARG A 409 -21.52 4.13 23.41
C ARG A 409 -22.16 3.82 22.07
N ILE A 410 -22.40 2.54 21.78
CA ILE A 410 -23.00 2.09 20.52
C ILE A 410 -24.53 2.17 20.60
N GLU A 411 -25.11 2.15 21.81
CA GLU A 411 -26.55 2.19 22.14
C GLU A 411 -27.36 0.99 21.60
N GLN A 412 -27.07 0.50 20.39
CA GLN A 412 -27.75 -0.65 19.75
C GLN A 412 -26.74 -1.59 19.08
N VAL A 413 -26.74 -2.86 19.50
CA VAL A 413 -25.87 -3.89 18.92
C VAL A 413 -26.67 -4.73 17.93
N LEU A 414 -26.25 -4.77 16.66
CA LEU A 414 -26.88 -5.55 15.60
C LEU A 414 -26.15 -6.87 15.36
N PHE A 415 -26.89 -7.98 15.32
CA PHE A 415 -26.35 -9.29 14.97
C PHE A 415 -26.39 -9.49 13.45
N LEU A 416 -25.31 -9.10 12.78
CA LEU A 416 -25.15 -9.23 11.32
C LEU A 416 -24.34 -10.49 10.97
N ARG A 417 -24.67 -11.12 9.84
CA ARG A 417 -23.85 -12.19 9.26
C ARG A 417 -22.81 -11.64 8.29
N ASN A 418 -21.75 -12.41 8.08
CA ASN A 418 -20.67 -12.04 7.15
C ASN A 418 -21.18 -11.80 5.72
N ASP A 419 -22.22 -12.53 5.30
CA ASP A 419 -22.88 -12.38 3.99
C ASP A 419 -23.57 -11.00 3.81
N GLU A 420 -23.97 -10.37 4.92
CA GLU A 420 -24.62 -9.07 4.96
C GLU A 420 -23.59 -7.92 5.09
N LEU A 421 -22.37 -8.26 5.50
CA LEU A 421 -21.25 -7.34 5.59
C LEU A 421 -20.59 -7.18 4.21
N LYS A 422 -20.81 -6.03 3.58
CA LYS A 422 -20.12 -5.64 2.34
C LYS A 422 -18.65 -5.25 2.56
N VAL A 423 -18.18 -5.26 3.80
CA VAL A 423 -16.90 -4.72 4.27
C VAL A 423 -16.28 -5.69 5.28
N GLU A 424 -14.98 -5.98 5.14
CA GLU A 424 -14.22 -6.68 6.19
C GLU A 424 -13.96 -5.71 7.35
N VAL A 425 -14.67 -5.87 8.47
CA VAL A 425 -14.51 -5.06 9.68
C VAL A 425 -13.35 -5.62 10.49
N PHE A 426 -12.32 -4.82 10.83
CA PHE A 426 -11.15 -5.33 11.56
C PHE A 426 -11.23 -5.18 13.08
N GLU A 427 -12.26 -4.51 13.61
CA GLU A 427 -12.42 -4.34 15.05
C GLU A 427 -12.79 -5.66 15.75
N PRO A 428 -12.06 -6.08 16.80
CA PRO A 428 -12.29 -7.35 17.49
C PRO A 428 -13.70 -7.51 18.08
N ALA A 429 -14.32 -6.42 18.55
CA ALA A 429 -15.67 -6.44 19.09
C ALA A 429 -16.72 -6.77 18.01
N PHE A 430 -16.56 -6.24 16.80
CA PHE A 430 -17.45 -6.55 15.67
C PHE A 430 -17.30 -7.99 15.20
N HIS A 431 -16.06 -8.48 15.06
CA HIS A 431 -15.85 -9.89 14.77
C HIS A 431 -16.49 -10.81 15.82
N ALA A 432 -16.45 -10.42 17.10
CA ALA A 432 -17.10 -11.18 18.16
C ALA A 432 -18.63 -11.23 18.00
N VAL A 433 -19.27 -10.12 17.60
CA VAL A 433 -20.72 -10.07 17.32
C VAL A 433 -21.08 -10.92 16.09
N VAL A 434 -20.29 -10.85 15.02
CA VAL A 434 -20.52 -11.62 13.78
C VAL A 434 -20.33 -13.12 14.01
N ASP A 435 -19.22 -13.52 14.65
CA ASP A 435 -18.94 -14.92 14.98
C ASP A 435 -20.03 -15.49 15.91
N LEU A 436 -20.55 -14.67 16.83
CA LEU A 436 -21.69 -15.05 17.66
C LEU A 436 -22.97 -15.29 16.84
N ALA A 437 -23.29 -14.40 15.91
CA ALA A 437 -24.46 -14.49 15.03
C ALA A 437 -24.38 -15.67 14.04
N GLU A 438 -23.17 -16.08 13.65
CA GLU A 438 -22.93 -17.28 12.83
C GLU A 438 -23.15 -18.58 13.62
N ARG A 439 -22.66 -18.63 14.87
CA ARG A 439 -22.76 -19.83 15.72
C ARG A 439 -24.16 -20.06 16.30
N SER A 440 -24.90 -18.99 16.56
CA SER A 440 -26.18 -19.05 17.26
C SER A 440 -27.31 -18.47 16.41
N ASN A 441 -28.03 -19.37 15.73
CA ASN A 441 -29.14 -19.00 14.84
C ASN A 441 -30.31 -18.32 15.58
N GLU A 442 -30.41 -18.51 16.91
CA GLU A 442 -31.43 -17.89 17.76
C GLU A 442 -31.11 -16.42 18.07
N LEU A 443 -29.84 -16.08 18.31
CA LEU A 443 -29.42 -14.69 18.53
C LEU A 443 -29.47 -13.88 17.22
N TRP A 444 -29.17 -14.50 16.07
CA TRP A 444 -29.37 -13.84 14.78
C TRP A 444 -30.84 -13.46 14.52
N LYS A 445 -31.80 -14.34 14.87
CA LYS A 445 -33.24 -14.06 14.75
C LYS A 445 -33.71 -12.93 15.67
N MET A 446 -32.98 -12.65 16.75
CA MET A 446 -33.25 -11.54 17.66
C MET A 446 -32.94 -10.17 17.02
N GLN A 447 -32.22 -10.14 15.89
CA GLN A 447 -31.75 -8.96 15.14
C GLN A 447 -30.74 -8.08 15.90
N GLY A 448 -30.89 -7.92 17.22
CA GLY A 448 -30.00 -7.13 18.05
C GLY A 448 -30.59 -6.85 19.44
N PHE A 449 -29.87 -6.05 20.22
CA PHE A 449 -30.32 -5.57 21.52
C PHE A 449 -29.92 -4.10 21.74
N GLN A 450 -30.72 -3.40 22.53
CA GLN A 450 -30.48 -2.01 22.91
C GLN A 450 -29.94 -1.93 24.35
N ILE A 451 -29.12 -0.92 24.60
CA ILE A 451 -28.47 -0.68 25.90
C ILE A 451 -28.92 0.67 26.42
N GLU A 452 -29.46 0.66 27.64
CA GLU A 452 -29.87 1.87 28.36
C GLU A 452 -29.22 1.93 29.75
N ARG A 453 -28.95 3.14 30.24
CA ARG A 453 -28.49 3.33 31.61
C ARG A 453 -29.66 3.24 32.58
N SER A 454 -29.58 2.34 33.54
CA SER A 454 -30.57 2.18 34.61
C SER A 454 -30.37 3.23 35.71
N THR A 455 -31.41 3.40 36.53
CA THR A 455 -31.35 4.17 37.79
C THR A 455 -30.80 3.35 38.97
N ARG A 456 -30.49 2.06 38.75
CA ARG A 456 -29.92 1.17 39.77
C ARG A 456 -28.41 1.34 39.86
N GLU A 457 -27.86 1.18 41.07
CA GLU A 457 -26.42 1.19 41.33
C GLU A 457 -25.93 -0.23 41.59
N LEU A 458 -24.92 -0.64 40.85
CA LEU A 458 -24.16 -1.87 41.01
C LEU A 458 -23.00 -1.62 41.98
N ARG A 459 -22.96 -2.37 43.08
CA ARG A 459 -21.84 -2.38 44.03
C ARG A 459 -21.04 -3.66 43.86
N PHE A 460 -19.77 -3.52 43.54
CA PHE A 460 -18.86 -4.65 43.46
C PHE A 460 -18.29 -5.01 44.84
N ASP A 461 -17.87 -6.27 45.02
CA ASP A 461 -17.33 -6.79 46.29
C ASP A 461 -16.05 -6.03 46.75
N ASN A 462 -15.39 -5.36 45.82
CA ASN A 462 -14.21 -4.49 45.96
C ASN A 462 -14.53 -3.04 46.38
N GLY A 463 -15.81 -2.68 46.52
CA GLY A 463 -16.26 -1.35 46.96
C GLY A 463 -16.46 -0.31 45.85
N ASP A 464 -16.29 -0.71 44.59
CA ASP A 464 -16.56 0.15 43.43
C ASP A 464 -18.07 0.22 43.16
N GLU A 465 -18.56 1.42 42.81
CA GLU A 465 -19.97 1.68 42.46
C GLU A 465 -20.08 2.08 40.99
N MET A 466 -21.00 1.46 40.25
CA MET A 466 -21.28 1.79 38.85
C MET A 466 -22.79 1.84 38.62
N THR A 467 -23.24 2.71 37.72
CA THR A 467 -24.63 2.68 37.25
C THR A 467 -24.89 1.39 36.48
N ASP A 468 -25.98 0.71 36.81
CA ASP A 468 -26.37 -0.54 36.19
C ASP A 468 -26.84 -0.32 34.74
N TRP A 469 -26.60 -1.30 33.88
CA TRP A 469 -27.02 -1.25 32.48
C TRP A 469 -28.24 -2.14 32.27
N LYS A 470 -29.22 -1.63 31.54
CA LYS A 470 -30.42 -2.34 31.13
C LYS A 470 -30.24 -2.75 29.66
N PHE A 471 -30.35 -4.03 29.38
CA PHE A 471 -30.35 -4.59 28.04
C PHE A 471 -31.78 -4.93 27.64
N ILE A 472 -32.21 -4.45 26.47
CA ILE A 472 -33.57 -4.64 25.94
C ILE A 472 -33.49 -5.44 24.65
N ARG A 473 -34.34 -6.45 24.52
CA ARG A 473 -34.43 -7.30 23.33
C ARG A 473 -35.02 -6.54 22.15
N GLY A 474 -34.38 -6.67 21.00
CA GLY A 474 -34.82 -6.07 19.75
C GLY A 474 -34.19 -4.71 19.48
N VAL A 475 -34.41 -4.21 18.27
CA VAL A 475 -33.85 -2.96 17.76
C VAL A 475 -35.01 -2.08 17.32
N VAL A 476 -35.08 -0.85 17.81
CA VAL A 476 -36.00 0.15 17.27
C VAL A 476 -35.36 0.71 16.00
N ILE A 477 -35.77 0.19 14.83
CA ILE A 477 -35.42 0.79 13.55
C ILE A 477 -36.33 2.02 13.37
N GLU A 478 -35.86 3.19 13.80
CA GLU A 478 -36.43 4.44 13.29
C GLU A 478 -36.09 4.53 11.80
N ASN A 479 -37.07 4.20 10.96
CA ASN A 479 -37.02 4.48 9.54
C ASN A 479 -37.09 6.01 9.36
N ASP A 480 -35.97 6.65 9.03
CA ASP A 480 -35.90 7.98 8.41
C ASP A 480 -34.95 7.98 7.20
#